data_AF-A0A6C0D411-F1
#
_entry.id   AF-A0A6C0D411-F1
#
_cell.length_a   1.000
_cell.length_b   1.000
_cell.length_c   1.000
_cell.angle_alpha   90.00
_cell.angle_beta   90.00
_cell.angle_gamma   90.00
#
_symmetry.space_group_name_H-M   'P 1'
#
loop_
_entity.id
_entity.type
_entity.pdbx_description
1 polymer ?
#
loop_
_entity_poly.entity_id
_entity_poly.type
_entity_poly.pdbx_seq_one_letter_code
_entity_poly.pdbx_strand_id
1 'polypeptide(L)' 'MIIPIKCFTCGKVLADKYRYYQSEVRRIKLSQGMKVDKVVYLSKEEAVDKTPEGQVLDELHLTNVCCRRHMLTHVDIE' A
#
# COMPACT_ATOMS: atom_id res chain seq x y z
N MET A 1 1.15 15.26 4.90
CA MET A 1 1.82 15.07 6.20
C MET A 1 2.60 13.79 6.07
N ILE A 2 3.85 13.79 6.54
CA ILE A 2 4.80 12.70 6.31
C ILE A 2 4.36 11.43 7.05
N ILE A 3 4.60 10.26 6.43
CA ILE A 3 4.36 8.95 7.04
C ILE A 3 5.19 8.76 8.32
N PRO A 4 4.66 8.07 9.36
CA PRO A 4 5.45 7.80 10.55
C PRO A 4 6.79 7.11 10.24
N ILE A 5 7.87 7.58 10.86
CA ILE A 5 9.23 7.04 10.67
C ILE A 5 9.26 5.53 10.97
N LYS A 6 8.59 5.13 12.05
CA LYS A 6 8.42 3.74 12.50
C LYS A 6 6.95 3.43 12.74
N CYS A 7 6.59 2.16 12.67
CA CYS A 7 5.27 1.68 13.06
C CYS A 7 5.05 1.83 14.58
N PHE A 8 3.90 2.38 14.98
CA PHE A 8 3.55 2.59 16.39
C PHE A 8 3.40 1.31 17.21
N THR A 9 3.17 0.17 16.56
CA THR A 9 2.97 -1.12 17.25
C THR A 9 4.22 -2.00 17.22
N CYS A 10 4.81 -2.19 16.04
CA CYS A 10 5.91 -3.14 15.82
C CYS A 10 7.30 -2.49 15.88
N GLY A 11 7.40 -1.16 15.86
CA GLY A 11 8.68 -0.43 15.81
C GLY A 11 9.45 -0.55 14.49
N LYS A 12 8.96 -1.32 13.51
CA LYS A 12 9.58 -1.46 12.17
C LYS A 12 9.67 -0.11 11.45
N VAL A 13 10.80 0.18 10.82
CA VAL A 13 11.00 1.38 10.01
C VAL A 13 10.15 1.33 8.74
N LEU A 14 9.36 2.38 8.51
CA LEU A 14 8.40 2.47 7.40
C LEU A 14 8.68 3.64 6.44
N ALA A 15 9.17 4.78 6.94
CA ALA A 15 9.32 5.99 6.12
C ALA A 15 10.29 5.83 4.93
N ASP A 16 11.26 4.93 5.04
CA ASP A 16 12.19 4.58 3.97
C ASP A 16 11.50 3.87 2.78
N LYS A 17 10.35 3.24 3.01
CA LYS A 17 9.66 2.38 2.02
C LYS A 17 8.49 3.05 1.31
N TYR A 18 7.97 4.15 1.84
CA TYR A 18 6.69 4.70 1.38
C TYR A 18 6.72 5.23 -0.06
N ARG A 19 7.77 5.95 -0.45
CA ARG A 19 7.91 6.45 -1.82
C ARG A 19 8.01 5.31 -2.85
N TYR A 20 8.78 4.27 -2.52
CA TYR A 20 8.88 3.06 -3.35
C TYR A 20 7.52 2.39 -3.49
N TYR A 21 6.81 2.22 -2.38
CA TYR A 21 5.46 1.65 -2.38
C TYR A 21 4.51 2.44 -3.31
N GLN A 22 4.49 3.77 -3.22
CA GLN A 22 3.66 4.60 -4.11
C GLN A 22 4.03 4.46 -5.59
N SER A 23 5.33 4.50 -5.92
CA SER A 23 5.79 4.37 -7.31
C SER A 23 5.45 2.99 -7.89
N GLU A 24 5.59 1.95 -7.08
CA GLU A 24 5.40 0.57 -7.50
C GLU A 24 3.91 0.24 -7.70
N VAL A 25 3.05 0.66 -6.75
CA VAL A 25 1.61 0.56 -6.92
C VAL A 25 1.14 1.30 -8.17
N ARG A 26 1.66 2.52 -8.41
CA ARG A 26 1.34 3.29 -9.61
C ARG A 26 1.76 2.56 -10.88
N ARG A 27 2.96 1.98 -10.90
CA ARG A 27 3.48 1.17 -12.02
C ARG A 27 2.57 -0.01 -12.33
N ILE A 28 2.18 -0.79 -11.32
CA ILE A 28 1.30 -1.95 -11.49
C ILE A 28 -0.08 -1.52 -11.99
N LYS A 29 -0.69 -0.48 -11.41
CA LYS A 29 -2.00 0.03 -11.85
C LYS A 29 -1.99 0.47 -13.32
N LEU A 30 -0.94 1.18 -13.75
CA LEU A 30 -0.75 1.59 -15.16
C LEU A 30 -0.62 0.37 -16.09
N SER A 31 0.15 -0.65 -15.69
CA SER A 31 0.34 -1.86 -16.50
C SER A 31 -0.96 -2.66 -16.69
N GLN A 32 -1.86 -2.61 -15.71
CA GLN A 32 -3.16 -3.28 -15.73
C GLN A 32 -4.26 -2.39 -16.35
N GLY A 33 -3.92 -1.20 -16.86
CA GLY A 33 -4.90 -0.25 -17.43
C GLY A 33 -5.91 0.29 -16.42
N MET A 34 -5.64 0.16 -15.11
CA MET A 34 -6.52 0.68 -14.06
C MET A 34 -6.29 2.17 -13.83
N LYS A 35 -7.35 2.87 -13.44
CA LYS A 35 -7.23 4.26 -12.97
C LYS A 35 -6.45 4.28 -11.65
N VAL A 36 -5.47 5.19 -11.54
CA VAL A 36 -4.58 5.30 -10.37
C VAL A 36 -5.37 5.51 -9.07
N ASP A 37 -6.43 6.32 -9.14
CA ASP A 37 -7.23 6.74 -7.98
C ASP A 37 -8.37 5.77 -7.62
N LYS A 38 -8.63 4.74 -8.44
CA LYS A 38 -9.68 3.75 -8.11
C LYS A 38 -9.15 2.83 -7.01
N VAL A 39 -9.82 2.84 -5.87
CA VAL A 39 -9.67 1.82 -4.82
C VAL A 39 -10.61 0.68 -5.16
N VAL A 40 -10.06 -0.53 -5.34
CA VAL A 40 -10.85 -1.74 -5.60
C VAL A 40 -11.26 -2.35 -4.27
N TYR A 41 -12.57 -2.54 -4.09
CA TYR A 41 -13.13 -3.21 -2.92
C TYR A 41 -13.47 -4.66 -3.27
N LEU A 42 -13.48 -5.55 -2.26
CA LEU A 42 -13.91 -6.94 -2.43
C LEU A 42 -15.44 -6.98 -2.57
N SER A 43 -15.93 -6.67 -3.77
CA SER A 43 -17.33 -6.86 -4.14
C SER A 43 -17.53 -8.27 -4.71
N LYS A 44 -18.78 -8.77 -4.73
CA LYS A 44 -19.09 -10.10 -5.31
C LYS A 44 -18.78 -10.19 -6.81
N GLU A 45 -18.72 -9.04 -7.49
CA GLU A 45 -18.56 -8.91 -8.94
C GLU A 45 -17.09 -8.82 -9.35
N GLU A 46 -16.22 -8.31 -8.47
CA GLU A 46 -14.77 -8.19 -8.69
C GLU A 46 -14.03 -9.11 -7.69
N ALA A 47 -14.10 -10.43 -7.90
CA ALA A 47 -13.38 -11.42 -7.10
C ALA A 47 -11.87 -11.36 -7.39
N VAL A 48 -11.17 -10.47 -6.69
CA VAL A 48 -9.71 -10.31 -6.78
C VAL A 48 -9.08 -10.87 -5.50
N ASP A 49 -8.21 -11.87 -5.64
CA ASP A 49 -7.53 -12.49 -4.49
C ASP A 49 -6.59 -11.50 -3.76
N LYS A 50 -5.86 -10.67 -4.52
CA LYS A 50 -4.96 -9.63 -3.98
C LYS A 50 -4.95 -8.39 -4.84
N THR A 51 -5.11 -7.24 -4.19
CA THR A 51 -4.96 -5.94 -4.85
C THR A 51 -3.49 -5.65 -5.17
N PRO A 52 -3.20 -4.76 -6.14
CA PRO A 52 -1.84 -4.29 -6.40
C PRO A 52 -1.13 -3.78 -5.14
N GLU A 53 -1.84 -3.05 -4.28
CA GLU A 53 -1.31 -2.59 -2.99
C GLU A 53 -0.88 -3.76 -2.10
N GLY A 54 -1.66 -4.83 -2.07
CA GLY A 54 -1.35 -6.05 -1.32
C GLY A 54 -0.11 -6.76 -1.83
N GLN A 55 0.06 -6.84 -3.16
CA GLN A 55 1.23 -7.47 -3.79
C GLN A 55 2.54 -6.72 -3.47
N VAL A 56 2.53 -5.39 -3.57
CA VAL A 56 3.72 -4.57 -3.24
C VAL A 56 4.08 -4.67 -1.76
N LEU A 57 3.09 -4.75 -0.87
CA LEU A 57 3.35 -4.94 0.57
C LEU A 57 3.96 -6.32 0.88
N ASP A 58 3.61 -7.36 0.11
CA ASP A 58 4.23 -8.68 0.20
C ASP A 58 5.68 -8.65 -0.27
N GLU A 59 5.97 -7.96 -1.38
CA GLU A 59 7.31 -7.75 -1.93
C GLU A 59 8.22 -6.99 -0.94
N LEU A 60 7.68 -5.99 -0.25
CA LEU A 60 8.39 -5.23 0.79
C LEU A 60 8.54 -6.00 2.12
N HIS A 61 8.13 -7.28 2.17
CA HIS A 61 8.14 -8.13 3.36
C HIS A 61 7.47 -7.47 4.58
N LEU A 62 6.39 -6.73 4.35
CA LEU A 62 5.57 -6.17 5.40
C LEU A 62 4.45 -7.16 5.73
N THR A 63 4.74 -8.27 6.38
CA THR A 63 3.73 -9.32 6.69
C THR A 63 2.78 -8.91 7.80
N ASN A 64 3.27 -8.18 8.81
CA ASN A 64 2.48 -7.78 9.97
C ASN A 64 1.42 -6.73 9.62
N VAL A 65 0.17 -7.02 9.96
CA VAL A 65 -0.99 -6.14 9.72
C VAL A 65 -0.82 -4.75 10.36
N CYS A 66 -0.16 -4.68 11.52
CA CYS A 66 0.08 -3.42 12.21
C CYS A 66 1.02 -2.50 11.43
N CYS A 67 2.00 -3.05 10.69
CA CYS A 67 2.88 -2.25 9.87
C CYS A 67 2.20 -1.95 8.51
N ARG A 68 1.38 -2.86 7.94
CA ARG A 68 0.59 -2.64 6.71
C ARG A 68 -0.43 -1.52 6.83
N ARG A 69 -1.15 -1.41 7.96
CA ARG A 69 -2.19 -0.37 8.13
C ARG A 69 -1.63 1.03 7.87
N HIS A 70 -0.42 1.31 8.35
CA HIS A 70 0.22 2.61 8.17
C HIS A 70 0.54 2.89 6.70
N MET A 71 0.83 1.87 5.89
CA MET A 71 1.08 2.07 4.45
C MET A 71 -0.23 2.30 3.68
N LEU A 72 -1.29 1.57 4.05
CA LEU A 72 -2.59 1.61 3.36
C LEU A 72 -3.44 2.83 3.72
N THR A 73 -3.40 3.28 4.98
CA THR A 73 -4.26 4.37 5.46
C THR A 73 -3.56 5.71 5.54
N HIS A 74 -2.30 5.81 5.10
CA HIS A 74 -1.58 7.06 5.12
C HIS A 74 -2.12 8.01 4.05
N VAL A 75 -2.55 9.20 4.49
CA VAL A 75 -2.97 10.29 3.61
C VAL A 75 -1.92 11.40 3.71
N ASP A 76 -1.28 11.72 2.59
CA ASP A 76 -0.32 12.80 2.53
C ASP A 76 -1.05 14.14 2.31
N ILE A 77 -1.44 14.79 3.41
CA ILE A 77 -2.06 16.14 3.40
C ILE A 77 -0.99 17.22 3.23
N GLU A 78 -0.96 17.94 2.11
CA GLU A 78 -0.12 19.14 1.95
C GLU A 78 -0.51 20.28 2.91
#